data_AF-I7ZCP4-F1
#
_entry.id   AF-I7ZCP4-F1
#
_cell.length_a   1.000
_cell.length_b   1.000
_cell.length_c   1.000
_cell.angle_alpha   90.00
_cell.angle_beta   90.00
_cell.angle_gamma   90.00
#
_symmetry.space_group_name_H-M   'P 1'
#
loop_
_entity.id
_entity.type
_entity.pdbx_description
1 polymer ?
#
loop_
_entity_poly.entity_id
_entity_poly.type
_entity_poly.pdbx_seq_one_letter_code
_entity_poly.pdbx_strand_id
1 'polypeptide(L)'
;MAAPAQRTLFEAATTRARIVRHLDIVCLIIDAGGAMIIPMQDFVQAQKWASSRIASGNLLNDRGRFLERMQSLVSRPGSLAPTRGNPKQLEAIVRSMRAAGYDIGEWSLPAEIRNPPVGR
;
A
#
# COMPACT_ATOMS: atom_id res chain seq x y z
N MET A 1 -28.66 23.37 4.50
CA MET A 1 -27.78 22.19 4.29
C MET A 1 -26.43 22.50 4.89
N ALA A 2 -25.93 21.70 5.83
CA ALA A 2 -24.57 21.89 6.35
C ALA A 2 -23.56 21.61 5.22
N ALA A 3 -22.54 22.45 5.07
CA ALA A 3 -21.41 22.15 4.20
C ALA A 3 -20.82 20.80 4.64
N PRO A 4 -20.48 19.88 3.71
CA PRO A 4 -19.87 18.62 4.10
C PRO A 4 -18.59 18.91 4.90
N ALA A 5 -18.46 18.28 6.06
CA ALA A 5 -17.27 18.43 6.89
C ALA A 5 -16.02 18.15 6.06
N GLN A 6 -15.03 19.05 6.13
CA GLN A 6 -13.81 18.96 5.35
C GLN A 6 -13.04 17.70 5.75
N ARG A 7 -12.94 16.73 4.83
CA ARG A 7 -12.24 15.47 5.07
C ARG A 7 -10.73 15.67 5.11
N THR A 8 -10.08 14.88 5.94
CA THR A 8 -8.63 14.71 5.87
C THR A 8 -8.24 13.98 4.58
N LEU A 9 -6.99 14.14 4.15
CA LEU A 9 -6.44 13.42 3.00
C LEU A 9 -6.51 11.90 3.23
N PHE A 10 -6.30 11.43 4.45
CA PHE A 10 -6.41 10.01 4.78
C PHE A 10 -7.84 9.51 4.54
N GLU A 11 -8.85 10.16 5.12
CA GLU A 11 -10.26 9.78 4.95
C GLU A 11 -10.70 9.79 3.48
N ALA A 12 -10.28 10.80 2.72
CA ALA A 12 -10.55 10.88 1.30
C ALA A 12 -9.87 9.73 0.53
N ALA A 13 -8.57 9.53 0.71
CA ALA A 13 -7.79 8.51 0.01
C ALA A 13 -8.26 7.08 0.32
N THR A 14 -8.66 6.81 1.57
CA THR A 14 -9.14 5.48 2.00
C THR A 14 -10.65 5.32 1.92
N THR A 15 -11.37 6.26 1.28
CA THR A 15 -12.79 6.08 1.00
C THR A 15 -12.98 4.83 0.13
N ARG A 16 -13.86 3.92 0.58
CA ARG A 16 -14.09 2.58 0.00
C ARG A 16 -12.82 1.72 -0.08
N ALA A 17 -11.90 1.90 0.86
CA ALA A 17 -10.77 1.01 1.05
C ALA A 17 -11.02 0.07 2.24
N ARG A 18 -10.44 -1.13 2.18
CA ARG A 18 -10.27 -2.04 3.31
C ARG A 18 -8.79 -2.04 3.70
N ILE A 19 -8.54 -1.92 4.99
CA ILE A 19 -7.18 -1.96 5.57
C ILE A 19 -7.12 -3.23 6.43
N VAL A 20 -6.34 -4.21 6.00
CA VAL A 20 -6.10 -5.44 6.76
C VAL A 20 -4.69 -5.38 7.33
N ARG A 21 -4.56 -5.55 8.65
CA ARG A 21 -3.28 -5.44 9.34
C ARG A 21 -2.79 -6.84 9.73
N HIS A 22 -1.55 -7.13 9.37
CA HIS A 22 -0.77 -8.22 9.92
C HIS A 22 0.40 -7.60 10.68
N LEU A 23 1.12 -8.40 11.50
CA LEU A 23 2.18 -7.91 12.39
C LEU A 23 3.07 -6.84 11.74
N ASP A 24 3.72 -7.18 10.63
CA ASP A 24 4.72 -6.31 9.98
C ASP A 24 4.23 -5.63 8.70
N ILE A 25 3.04 -5.96 8.20
CA ILE A 25 2.53 -5.47 6.92
C ILE A 25 1.04 -5.09 6.99
N VAL A 26 0.65 -4.20 6.10
CA VAL A 26 -0.74 -3.80 5.87
C VAL A 26 -1.10 -4.15 4.43
N CYS A 27 -2.23 -4.84 4.26
CA CYS A 27 -2.88 -4.99 2.97
C CYS A 27 -3.95 -3.91 2.80
N LEU A 28 -3.68 -2.97 1.91
CA LEU A 28 -4.59 -1.91 1.51
C LEU A 28 -5.31 -2.34 0.23
N ILE A 29 -6.62 -2.57 0.33
CA ILE A 29 -7.48 -2.94 -0.80
C ILE A 29 -8.35 -1.74 -1.11
N ILE A 30 -8.25 -1.20 -2.32
CA ILE A 30 -9.00 -0.04 -2.77
C ILE A 30 -10.01 -0.50 -3.83
N ASP A 31 -11.29 -0.18 -3.64
CA ASP A 31 -12.30 -0.44 -4.66
C ASP A 31 -11.94 0.24 -6.00
N ALA A 32 -11.99 -0.54 -7.07
CA ALA A 32 -11.47 -0.23 -8.41
C ALA A 32 -9.99 0.23 -8.47
N GLY A 33 -9.24 0.09 -7.38
CA GLY A 33 -7.86 0.54 -7.25
C GLY A 33 -6.84 -0.56 -6.94
N GLY A 34 -7.29 -1.80 -6.83
CA GLY A 34 -6.45 -2.98 -6.59
C GLY A 34 -6.04 -3.16 -5.13
N ALA A 35 -4.98 -3.93 -4.91
CA ALA A 35 -4.49 -4.29 -3.59
C ALA A 35 -2.98 -4.12 -3.49
N MET A 36 -2.52 -3.58 -2.38
CA MET A 36 -1.10 -3.31 -2.10
C MET A 36 -0.73 -3.81 -0.71
N ILE A 37 0.41 -4.48 -0.60
CA ILE A 37 1.08 -4.79 0.66
C ILE A 37 2.12 -3.72 0.95
N ILE A 38 2.04 -3.12 2.13
CA ILE A 38 2.90 -2.02 2.57
C ILE A 38 3.48 -2.40 3.93
N PRO A 39 4.76 -2.11 4.23
CA PRO A 39 5.28 -2.26 5.58
C PRO A 39 4.44 -1.48 6.60
N MET A 40 4.16 -2.09 7.77
CA MET A 40 3.34 -1.47 8.81
C MET A 40 3.87 -0.10 9.23
N GLN A 41 5.20 0.02 9.38
CA GLN A 41 5.85 1.27 9.79
C GLN A 41 5.63 2.38 8.76
N ASP A 42 5.83 2.08 7.48
CA ASP A 42 5.59 3.02 6.37
C ASP A 42 4.12 3.47 6.34
N PHE A 43 3.19 2.52 6.49
CA PHE A 43 1.76 2.81 6.53
C PHE A 43 1.39 3.74 7.68
N VAL A 44 1.87 3.48 8.89
CA VAL A 44 1.59 4.31 10.07
C VAL A 44 2.12 5.74 9.89
N GLN A 45 3.32 5.90 9.35
CA GLN A 45 3.89 7.21 9.06
C GLN A 45 3.08 7.96 8.00
N ALA A 46 2.71 7.28 6.91
CA ALA A 46 1.87 7.84 5.85
C ALA A 46 0.48 8.23 6.37
N GLN A 47 -0.15 7.37 7.19
CA GLN A 47 -1.45 7.62 7.82
C GLN A 47 -1.40 8.87 8.71
N LYS A 48 -0.39 8.97 9.58
CA LYS A 48 -0.22 10.13 10.48
C LYS A 48 -0.08 11.43 9.68
N TRP A 49 0.77 11.41 8.64
CA TRP A 49 0.94 12.56 7.75
C TRP A 49 -0.35 12.92 7.01
N ALA A 50 -1.06 11.94 6.44
CA ALA A 50 -2.29 12.20 5.66
C ALA A 50 -3.46 12.67 6.54
N SER A 51 -3.50 12.23 7.80
CA SER A 51 -4.52 12.67 8.76
C SER A 51 -4.38 14.15 9.13
N SER A 52 -3.19 14.75 8.96
CA SER A 52 -2.95 16.18 9.23
C SER A 52 -3.05 17.06 7.98
N ARG A 53 -3.58 16.53 6.87
CA ARG A 53 -3.73 17.26 5.60
C ARG A 53 -5.19 17.33 5.20
N ILE A 54 -5.56 18.42 4.55
CA ILE A 54 -6.87 18.58 3.93
C ILE A 54 -6.88 17.86 2.58
N ALA A 55 -7.97 17.13 2.30
CA ALA A 55 -8.21 16.50 1.01
C ALA A 55 -8.40 17.55 -0.10
N SER A 56 -7.95 17.24 -1.32
CA SER A 56 -8.12 18.15 -2.47
C SER A 56 -9.53 18.13 -3.05
N GLY A 57 -10.34 17.12 -2.69
CA GLY A 57 -11.67 16.90 -3.27
C GLY A 57 -11.63 16.06 -4.55
N ASN A 58 -10.44 15.78 -5.10
CA ASN A 58 -10.25 14.83 -6.19
C ASN A 58 -9.72 13.50 -5.64
N LEU A 59 -10.57 12.48 -5.68
CA LEU A 59 -10.26 11.17 -5.09
C LEU A 59 -9.00 10.51 -5.68
N LEU A 60 -8.79 10.59 -7.00
CA LEU A 60 -7.63 9.98 -7.64
C LEU A 60 -6.33 10.68 -7.24
N ASN A 61 -6.35 12.01 -7.21
CA ASN A 61 -5.23 12.82 -6.73
C ASN A 61 -4.92 12.54 -5.26
N ASP A 62 -5.96 12.50 -4.40
CA ASP A 62 -5.80 12.24 -2.97
C ASP A 62 -5.23 10.83 -2.72
N ARG A 63 -5.68 9.82 -3.47
CA ARG A 63 -5.10 8.47 -3.46
C ARG A 63 -3.64 8.48 -3.91
N GLY A 64 -3.31 9.16 -5.01
CA GLY A 64 -1.94 9.30 -5.51
C GLY A 64 -1.01 9.89 -4.45
N ARG A 65 -1.37 11.05 -3.89
CA ARG A 65 -0.62 11.74 -2.84
C ARG A 65 -0.42 10.88 -1.59
N PHE A 66 -1.41 10.09 -1.20
CA PHE A 66 -1.28 9.18 -0.07
C PHE A 66 -0.33 8.03 -0.37
N LEU A 67 -0.49 7.38 -1.53
CA LEU A 67 0.35 6.25 -1.94
C LEU A 67 1.81 6.66 -2.15
N GLU A 68 2.09 7.85 -2.69
CA GLU A 68 3.43 8.42 -2.85
C GLU A 68 4.23 8.51 -1.54
N ARG A 69 3.58 8.49 -0.38
CA ARG A 69 4.27 8.47 0.91
C ARG A 69 4.88 7.11 1.26
N MET A 70 4.46 6.06 0.58
CA MET A 70 4.93 4.69 0.81
C MET A 70 6.16 4.46 -0.06
N GLN A 71 7.33 4.37 0.58
CA GLN A 71 8.62 4.19 -0.11
C GLN A 71 8.72 2.81 -0.74
N SER A 72 8.20 1.79 -0.05
CA SER A 72 8.18 0.42 -0.54
C SER A 72 6.79 -0.18 -0.43
N LEU A 73 6.39 -0.92 -1.46
CA LEU A 73 5.13 -1.66 -1.50
C LEU A 73 5.18 -2.75 -2.58
N VAL A 74 4.38 -3.79 -2.38
CA VAL A 74 4.14 -4.86 -3.36
C VAL A 74 2.69 -4.79 -3.79
N SER A 75 2.44 -4.69 -5.10
CA SER A 75 1.10 -4.53 -5.65
C SER A 75 0.60 -5.79 -6.33
N ARG A 76 -0.71 -6.01 -6.32
CA ARG A 76 -1.33 -6.92 -7.29
C ARG A 76 -1.33 -6.29 -8.70
N PRO A 77 -1.29 -7.09 -9.77
CA PRO A 77 -1.48 -6.59 -11.13
C PRO A 77 -2.74 -5.72 -11.24
N GLY A 78 -2.62 -4.58 -11.93
CA GLY A 78 -3.74 -3.63 -12.12
C GLY A 78 -4.03 -2.68 -10.94
N SER A 79 -3.20 -2.67 -9.90
CA SER A 79 -3.36 -1.73 -8.78
C SER A 79 -2.92 -0.30 -9.13
N LEU A 80 -3.42 0.70 -8.40
CA LEU A 80 -3.16 2.13 -8.63
C LEU A 80 -1.69 2.54 -8.50
N ALA A 81 -0.90 1.79 -7.74
CA ALA A 81 0.53 1.99 -7.61
C ALA A 81 1.28 0.72 -8.06
N PRO A 82 2.39 0.83 -8.78
CA PRO A 82 3.24 -0.31 -9.10
C PRO A 82 4.06 -0.75 -7.88
N THR A 83 4.48 -2.01 -7.88
CA THR A 83 5.49 -2.50 -6.92
C THR A 83 6.75 -1.65 -7.00
N ARG A 84 7.27 -1.26 -5.83
CA ARG A 84 8.49 -0.45 -5.71
C ARG A 84 9.17 -0.67 -4.37
N GLY A 85 10.46 -0.36 -4.34
CA GLY A 85 11.35 -0.59 -3.20
C GLY A 85 12.66 -1.21 -3.68
N ASN A 86 13.70 -1.12 -2.87
CA ASN A 86 14.95 -1.84 -3.16
C ASN A 86 14.78 -3.35 -2.90
N PRO A 87 15.66 -4.22 -3.44
CA PRO A 87 15.53 -5.67 -3.30
C PRO A 87 15.37 -6.13 -1.85
N LYS A 88 16.19 -5.61 -0.92
CA LYS A 88 16.13 -5.96 0.51
C LYS A 88 14.79 -5.61 1.15
N GLN A 89 14.19 -4.47 0.80
CA GLN A 89 12.84 -4.09 1.26
C GLN A 89 11.78 -5.05 0.72
N LEU A 90 11.86 -5.37 -0.57
CA LEU A 90 10.90 -6.26 -1.21
C LEU A 90 10.98 -7.69 -0.65
N GLU A 91 12.19 -8.21 -0.41
CA GLU A 91 12.40 -9.49 0.27
C GLU A 91 11.79 -9.52 1.67
N ALA A 92 11.97 -8.44 2.44
CA ALA A 92 11.38 -8.32 3.77
C ALA A 92 9.85 -8.32 3.72
N ILE A 93 9.26 -7.56 2.79
CA ILE A 93 7.80 -7.55 2.58
C ILE A 93 7.31 -8.96 2.18
N VAL A 94 7.97 -9.62 1.24
CA VAL A 94 7.61 -10.97 0.78
C VAL A 94 7.70 -12.00 1.92
N ARG A 95 8.72 -11.90 2.78
CA ARG A 95 8.81 -12.76 3.97
C ARG A 95 7.61 -12.55 4.89
N SER A 96 7.23 -11.31 5.17
CA SER A 96 6.03 -11.00 5.98
C SER A 96 4.73 -11.43 5.28
N MET A 97 4.65 -11.34 3.95
CA MET A 97 3.52 -11.84 3.17
C MET A 97 3.35 -13.35 3.32
N ARG A 98 4.45 -14.11 3.18
CA ARG A 98 4.43 -15.57 3.40
C ARG A 98 4.01 -15.93 4.82
N ALA A 99 4.54 -15.22 5.82
CA ALA A 99 4.16 -15.42 7.22
C ALA A 99 2.67 -15.11 7.49
N ALA A 100 2.08 -14.17 6.74
CA ALA A 100 0.66 -13.83 6.79
C ALA A 100 -0.23 -14.74 5.92
N GLY A 101 0.34 -15.73 5.24
CA GLY A 101 -0.41 -16.71 4.43
C GLY A 101 -0.81 -16.24 3.03
N TYR A 102 -0.18 -15.18 2.50
CA TYR A 102 -0.43 -14.75 1.13
C TYR A 102 0.23 -15.70 0.11
N ASP A 103 -0.50 -16.00 -0.97
CA ASP A 103 0.10 -16.58 -2.17
C ASP A 103 0.86 -15.49 -2.94
N ILE A 104 2.19 -15.64 -3.00
CA ILE A 104 3.11 -14.70 -3.65
C ILE A 104 2.93 -14.69 -5.17
N GLY A 105 2.42 -15.78 -5.76
CA GLY A 105 2.21 -15.89 -7.20
C GLY A 105 1.27 -14.83 -7.77
N GLU A 106 0.30 -14.38 -6.96
CA GLU A 106 -0.72 -13.38 -7.32
C GLU A 106 -0.23 -11.93 -7.33
N TRP A 107 1.00 -11.67 -6.88
CA TRP A 107 1.54 -10.32 -6.69
C TRP A 107 2.63 -9.97 -7.68
N SER A 108 2.64 -8.71 -8.14
CA SER A 108 3.68 -8.20 -9.04
C SER A 108 4.99 -8.07 -8.28
N LEU A 109 5.96 -8.91 -8.59
CA LEU A 109 7.29 -8.90 -7.99
C LEU A 109 8.35 -9.01 -9.09
N PRO A 110 9.51 -8.36 -8.93
CA PRO A 110 10.66 -8.61 -9.80
C PRO A 110 11.03 -10.10 -9.80
N ALA A 111 11.54 -10.59 -10.94
CA ALA A 111 11.81 -12.02 -11.14
C ALA A 111 12.81 -12.56 -10.12
N GLU A 112 13.82 -11.75 -9.77
CA GLU A 112 14.85 -12.03 -8.78
C GLU A 112 14.30 -12.17 -7.35
N ILE A 113 13.19 -11.51 -7.03
CA ILE A 113 12.53 -11.64 -5.72
C ILE A 113 11.58 -12.84 -5.71
N ARG A 114 10.91 -13.09 -6.84
CA ARG A 114 9.97 -14.22 -7.00
C ARG A 114 10.70 -15.56 -6.99
N ASN A 115 11.80 -15.62 -7.74
CA ASN A 115 12.66 -16.78 -7.92
C ASN A 115 14.08 -16.39 -7.48
N PRO A 116 14.33 -16.26 -6.17
CA PRO A 116 15.67 -15.97 -5.70
C PRO A 116 16.60 -17.06 -6.23
N PRO A 117 17.77 -16.70 -6.80
CA PRO A 117 18.72 -17.69 -7.23
C PRO A 117 19.01 -18.64 -6.07
N VAL A 118 18.83 -19.94 -6.29
CA VAL A 118 19.28 -20.97 -5.35
C VAL A 118 20.77 -20.71 -5.15
N GLY A 119 21.17 -20.46 -3.90
CA GLY A 119 22.48 -19.90 -3.58
C GLY A 119 23.65 -20.62 -4.25
N ARG A 120 24.70 -19.83 -4.52
CA ARG A 120 26.08 -20.33 -4.42
C ARG A 120 26.42 -20.57 -2.96
#